data_AF-V9Z4W9-F1
#
_entry.id   AF-V9Z4W9-F1
#
_cell.length_a   1.000
_cell.length_b   1.000
_cell.length_c   1.000
_cell.angle_alpha   90.00
_cell.angle_beta   90.00
_cell.angle_gamma   90.00
#
_symmetry.space_group_name_H-M   'P 1'
#
loop_
_entity.id
_entity.type
_entity.pdbx_description
1 polymer ?
#
loop_
_entity_poly.entity_id
_entity_poly.type
_entity_poly.pdbx_seq_one_letter_code
_entity_poly.pdbx_strand_id
1 'polypeptide(L)'
;MISTVSTTVSPRSNASTSAASHLEPADKRNLGGDSGGPLLELPTWSAVRAHYGLTWEPVAAPVLASGPDGLPILEGIDESGNPVYQTEGDHKKIVRDDSWATLGIPRSGYEVLDHALLGRIIAPVMEAPGAKVRMLRELRGGRSVMGLIELTREARGFAGDPSPWTLTVGFQASHDGKGSLKVWGSAERLWCTNQWNAAMRRSRAAGHFYTIKHTKSALDQIEQARHLVSVLRRDFDGFLKDREALHRMPVTRAQREQFIERMVQLPEQAAEMKEDDYRIRRVHERRDVLRGIFASSTMAGVGLTAGALVEAAGELSDWGGRQTVDGRIRRSLLEQNTFKMRAMHEALALAA
;
A
#
# COMPACT_ATOMS: atom_id res chain seq x y z
N MET A 1 -17.49 -68.97 -50.59
CA MET A 1 -16.32 -68.08 -50.43
C MET A 1 -16.80 -66.64 -50.55
N ILE A 2 -17.12 -66.01 -49.44
CA ILE A 2 -17.39 -64.56 -49.34
C ILE A 2 -16.77 -64.13 -48.00
N SER A 3 -15.80 -63.23 -48.08
CA SER A 3 -14.90 -62.82 -46.99
C SER A 3 -15.53 -61.71 -46.14
N THR A 4 -15.41 -61.86 -44.83
CA THR A 4 -15.97 -61.01 -43.77
C THR A 4 -15.12 -59.75 -43.56
N VAL A 5 -15.76 -58.58 -43.59
CA VAL A 5 -15.17 -57.28 -43.24
C VAL A 5 -15.30 -57.06 -41.73
N SER A 6 -14.17 -56.82 -41.05
CA SER A 6 -14.10 -56.47 -39.63
C SER A 6 -13.64 -55.01 -39.50
N THR A 7 -14.49 -54.18 -38.89
CA THR A 7 -14.24 -52.75 -38.63
C THR A 7 -13.78 -52.59 -37.18
N THR A 8 -12.51 -52.26 -36.98
CA THR A 8 -11.95 -51.90 -35.66
C THR A 8 -11.96 -50.38 -35.48
N VAL A 9 -12.73 -49.91 -34.50
CA VAL A 9 -12.75 -48.52 -34.02
C VAL A 9 -11.66 -48.36 -32.95
N SER A 10 -10.69 -47.47 -33.19
CA SER A 10 -9.69 -47.05 -32.19
C SER A 10 -10.09 -45.73 -31.50
N PRO A 11 -9.71 -45.53 -30.22
CA PRO A 11 -10.22 -44.45 -29.38
C PRO A 11 -9.53 -43.11 -29.60
N ARG A 12 -10.31 -42.05 -29.34
CA ARG A 12 -10.02 -40.62 -29.51
C ARG A 12 -8.76 -40.16 -28.76
N SER A 13 -7.87 -39.46 -29.47
CA SER A 13 -6.96 -38.46 -28.88
C SER A 13 -7.19 -37.12 -29.60
N ASN A 14 -7.68 -36.12 -28.86
CA ASN A 14 -7.84 -34.76 -29.38
C ASN A 14 -6.49 -34.04 -29.27
N ALA A 15 -5.72 -34.08 -30.34
CA ALA A 15 -4.66 -33.11 -30.59
C ALA A 15 -5.24 -31.96 -31.42
N SER A 16 -5.53 -30.83 -30.78
CA SER A 16 -5.74 -29.56 -31.49
C SER A 16 -4.42 -28.79 -31.50
N THR A 17 -3.92 -28.62 -32.71
CA THR A 17 -2.69 -27.98 -33.13
C THR A 17 -2.55 -26.53 -32.68
N SER A 18 -1.33 -26.21 -32.24
CA SER A 18 -0.84 -24.87 -31.91
C SER A 18 -0.80 -24.00 -33.16
N ALA A 19 -1.48 -22.86 -33.13
CA ALA A 19 -1.23 -21.72 -34.01
C ALA A 19 -0.79 -20.54 -33.13
N ALA A 20 0.44 -20.62 -32.63
CA ALA A 20 1.14 -19.46 -32.09
C ALA A 20 1.46 -18.52 -33.25
N SER A 21 0.67 -17.46 -33.42
CA SER A 21 0.99 -16.34 -34.28
C SER A 21 1.32 -15.13 -33.40
N HIS A 22 2.62 -14.85 -33.37
CA HIS A 22 3.30 -13.56 -33.20
C HIS A 22 2.50 -12.40 -32.57
N LEU A 23 2.71 -12.20 -31.27
CA LEU A 23 2.67 -10.89 -30.63
C LEU A 23 4.06 -10.61 -30.04
N GLU A 24 4.68 -9.54 -30.53
CA GLU A 24 5.98 -9.01 -30.12
C GLU A 24 6.09 -8.76 -28.59
N PRO A 25 7.28 -8.93 -27.98
CA PRO A 25 7.47 -8.90 -26.53
C PRO A 25 7.62 -7.46 -26.00
N ALA A 26 6.52 -6.69 -25.97
CA ALA A 26 6.53 -5.37 -25.32
C ALA A 26 6.05 -5.38 -23.86
N ASP A 27 5.34 -6.42 -23.41
CA ASP A 27 4.47 -6.31 -22.21
C ASP A 27 4.95 -7.02 -20.94
N LYS A 28 6.21 -7.47 -20.88
CA LYS A 28 6.74 -8.19 -19.70
C LYS A 28 7.72 -7.41 -18.81
N ARG A 29 7.97 -6.11 -19.08
CA ARG A 29 8.94 -5.33 -18.30
C ARG A 29 8.44 -4.72 -16.99
N ASN A 30 7.20 -4.95 -16.55
CA ASN A 30 6.66 -4.25 -15.37
C ASN A 30 6.10 -5.12 -14.23
N LEU A 31 6.32 -6.44 -14.20
CA LEU A 31 5.72 -7.29 -13.16
C LEU A 31 6.66 -8.26 -12.43
N GLY A 32 7.99 -8.14 -12.54
CA GLY A 32 8.86 -9.14 -11.89
C GLY A 32 10.34 -8.78 -11.72
N GLY A 33 10.68 -7.49 -11.63
CA GLY A 33 12.02 -7.05 -11.21
C GLY A 33 11.93 -6.36 -9.86
N ASP A 34 13.02 -6.39 -9.09
CA ASP A 34 13.20 -5.65 -7.84
C ASP A 34 12.65 -4.21 -7.99
N SER A 35 11.44 -3.97 -7.46
CA SER A 35 10.56 -2.88 -7.96
C SER A 35 10.55 -1.64 -7.06
N GLY A 36 11.25 -1.70 -5.94
CA GLY A 36 11.68 -0.52 -5.19
C GLY A 36 13.06 -0.12 -5.71
N GLY A 37 13.14 0.90 -6.56
CA GLY A 37 14.43 1.53 -6.85
C GLY A 37 15.13 2.00 -5.55
N PRO A 38 16.39 2.46 -5.64
CA PRO A 38 17.07 3.02 -4.47
C PRO A 38 16.23 4.13 -3.84
N LEU A 39 16.35 4.31 -2.52
CA LEU A 39 15.76 5.47 -1.85
C LEU A 39 16.50 6.73 -2.32
N LEU A 40 15.77 7.64 -2.97
CA LEU A 40 16.37 8.84 -3.57
C LEU A 40 16.06 10.08 -2.73
N GLU A 41 17.09 10.88 -2.49
CA GLU A 41 16.95 12.23 -1.97
C GLU A 41 16.67 13.18 -3.13
N LEU A 42 15.39 13.34 -3.45
CA LEU A 42 14.91 14.23 -4.50
C LEU A 42 14.20 15.42 -3.84
N PRO A 43 14.87 16.59 -3.73
CA PRO A 43 14.42 17.67 -2.86
C PRO A 43 13.17 18.39 -3.36
N THR A 44 12.82 18.24 -4.65
CA THR A 44 11.67 18.92 -5.25
C THR A 44 10.80 17.96 -6.04
N TRP A 45 9.50 18.25 -6.08
CA TRP A 45 8.56 17.47 -6.88
C TRP A 45 8.90 17.45 -8.38
N SER A 46 9.43 18.56 -8.90
CA SER A 46 9.90 18.62 -10.29
C SER A 46 11.04 17.64 -10.55
N ALA A 47 12.01 17.53 -9.62
CA ALA A 47 13.10 16.56 -9.73
C ALA A 47 12.59 15.11 -9.68
N VAL A 48 11.59 14.83 -8.84
CA VAL A 48 10.91 13.51 -8.79
C VAL A 48 10.27 13.18 -10.13
N ARG A 49 9.47 14.09 -10.68
CA ARG A 49 8.81 13.89 -11.96
C ARG A 49 9.79 13.64 -13.10
N ALA A 50 10.84 14.45 -13.18
CA ALA A 50 11.89 14.29 -14.18
C ALA A 50 12.59 12.93 -14.04
N HIS A 51 12.92 12.51 -12.83
CA HIS A 51 13.58 11.24 -12.58
C HIS A 51 12.72 10.02 -13.01
N TYR A 52 11.42 10.05 -12.71
CA TYR A 52 10.51 8.94 -12.99
C TYR A 52 9.75 9.08 -14.33
N GLY A 53 10.09 10.08 -15.16
CA GLY A 53 9.49 10.27 -16.48
C GLY A 53 8.03 10.75 -16.48
N LEU A 54 7.54 11.34 -15.39
CA LEU A 54 6.20 11.94 -15.32
C LEU A 54 6.23 13.38 -15.84
N THR A 55 6.53 13.57 -17.12
CA THR A 55 6.76 14.90 -17.73
C THR A 55 5.51 15.56 -18.31
N TRP A 56 4.43 14.81 -18.47
CA TRP A 56 3.15 15.27 -19.01
C TRP A 56 2.22 15.80 -17.91
N GLU A 57 1.19 16.54 -18.30
CA GLU A 57 0.10 17.02 -17.45
C GLU A 57 -1.28 16.52 -17.91
N PRO A 58 -2.19 16.16 -16.99
CA PRO A 58 -3.58 15.92 -17.33
C PRO A 58 -4.27 17.26 -17.57
N VAL A 59 -4.77 17.48 -18.79
CA VAL A 59 -5.45 18.71 -19.19
C VAL A 59 -6.88 18.42 -19.64
N ALA A 60 -7.76 19.39 -19.42
CA ALA A 60 -9.14 19.31 -19.89
C ALA A 60 -9.23 19.73 -21.36
N ALA A 61 -9.95 18.95 -22.16
CA ALA A 61 -10.25 19.23 -23.56
C ALA A 61 -11.76 19.06 -23.81
N PRO A 62 -12.37 19.84 -24.73
CA PRO A 62 -13.79 19.69 -25.06
C PRO A 62 -14.06 18.32 -25.71
N VAL A 63 -15.26 17.78 -25.49
CA VAL A 63 -15.79 16.69 -26.33
C VAL A 63 -16.43 17.38 -27.55
N LEU A 64 -15.90 17.11 -28.74
CA LEU A 64 -16.46 17.65 -29.98
C LEU A 64 -17.59 16.76 -30.48
N ALA A 65 -18.68 17.37 -30.93
CA ALA A 65 -19.75 16.66 -31.61
C ALA A 65 -19.24 16.18 -32.98
N SER A 66 -19.52 14.92 -33.31
CA SER A 66 -19.17 14.33 -34.60
C SER A 66 -20.38 14.22 -35.51
N GLY A 67 -20.19 14.51 -36.80
CA GLY A 67 -21.16 14.24 -37.84
C GLY A 67 -21.29 12.74 -38.15
N PRO A 68 -22.19 12.36 -39.08
CA PRO A 68 -22.37 10.96 -39.50
C PRO A 68 -21.10 10.31 -40.08
N ASP A 69 -20.16 11.12 -40.54
CA ASP A 69 -18.84 10.76 -41.06
C ASP A 69 -17.77 10.60 -39.96
N GLY A 70 -18.12 10.86 -38.70
CA GLY A 70 -17.21 10.81 -37.55
C GLY A 70 -16.34 12.06 -37.39
N LEU A 71 -16.44 13.05 -38.29
CA LEU A 71 -15.63 14.27 -38.23
C LEU A 71 -16.25 15.32 -37.30
N PRO A 72 -15.44 16.15 -36.63
CA PRO A 72 -15.95 17.24 -35.81
C PRO A 72 -16.81 18.23 -36.61
N ILE A 73 -17.97 18.59 -36.08
CA ILE A 73 -18.87 19.55 -36.72
C ILE A 73 -18.32 20.97 -36.52
N LEU A 74 -18.02 21.67 -37.62
CA LEU A 74 -17.58 23.07 -37.59
C LEU A 74 -18.78 23.98 -37.27
N GLU A 75 -18.68 24.75 -36.19
CA GLU A 75 -19.67 25.74 -35.77
C GLU A 75 -19.41 27.11 -36.41
N GLY A 76 -18.13 27.48 -36.59
CA GLY A 76 -17.75 28.76 -37.20
C GLY A 76 -16.25 28.99 -37.21
N ILE A 77 -15.85 30.25 -37.43
CA ILE A 77 -14.46 30.72 -37.35
C ILE A 77 -14.45 31.90 -36.37
N ASP A 78 -13.51 31.90 -35.41
CA ASP A 78 -13.37 32.98 -34.43
C ASP A 78 -12.75 34.26 -35.05
N GLU A 79 -12.71 35.35 -34.26
CA GLU A 79 -12.15 36.65 -34.69
C GLU A 79 -10.65 36.57 -35.06
N SER A 80 -9.96 35.52 -34.62
CA SER A 80 -8.54 35.27 -34.92
C SER A 80 -8.34 34.35 -36.14
N GLY A 81 -9.43 33.91 -36.78
CA GLY A 81 -9.38 33.02 -37.94
C GLY A 81 -9.28 31.53 -37.62
N ASN A 82 -9.49 31.12 -36.35
CA ASN A 82 -9.43 29.71 -35.96
C ASN A 82 -10.80 29.03 -36.07
N PRO A 83 -10.86 27.76 -36.52
CA PRO A 83 -12.11 27.01 -36.56
C PRO A 83 -12.64 26.72 -35.14
N VAL A 84 -13.93 27.02 -34.93
CA VAL A 84 -14.68 26.70 -33.72
C VAL A 84 -15.55 25.49 -34.01
N TYR A 85 -15.43 24.45 -33.20
CA TYR A 85 -16.17 23.20 -33.37
C TYR A 85 -17.28 23.07 -32.33
N GLN A 86 -18.40 22.50 -32.74
CA GLN A 86 -19.52 22.22 -31.87
C GLN A 86 -19.11 21.22 -30.78
N THR A 87 -19.47 21.49 -29.53
CA THR A 87 -19.20 20.60 -28.38
C THR A 87 -20.39 19.71 -28.04
N GLU A 88 -20.13 18.49 -27.57
CA GLU A 88 -21.15 17.51 -27.21
C GLU A 88 -21.47 17.51 -25.71
N GLY A 89 -22.70 17.90 -25.37
CA GLY A 89 -23.29 17.68 -24.05
C GLY A 89 -22.58 18.37 -22.87
N ASP A 90 -22.80 17.83 -21.67
CA ASP A 90 -22.24 18.32 -20.41
C ASP A 90 -20.93 17.62 -20.01
N HIS A 91 -20.16 17.09 -20.98
CA HIS A 91 -18.96 16.29 -20.73
C HIS A 91 -17.69 16.96 -21.28
N LYS A 92 -16.54 16.61 -20.70
CA LYS A 92 -15.22 17.00 -21.19
C LYS A 92 -14.27 15.81 -21.20
N LYS A 93 -13.23 15.85 -22.01
CA LYS A 93 -12.15 14.87 -21.99
C LYS A 93 -11.07 15.33 -21.04
N ILE A 94 -10.49 14.40 -20.29
CA ILE A 94 -9.18 14.58 -19.66
C ILE A 94 -8.18 13.84 -20.53
N VAL A 95 -7.16 14.55 -20.99
CA VAL A 95 -6.14 14.03 -21.90
C VAL A 95 -4.76 14.33 -21.34
N ARG A 96 -3.74 13.64 -21.85
CA ARG A 96 -2.35 14.05 -21.65
C ARG A 96 -2.01 15.17 -22.62
N ASP A 97 -1.25 16.16 -22.16
CA ASP A 97 -0.76 17.25 -23.03
C ASP A 97 0.32 16.82 -24.03
N ASP A 98 1.04 15.72 -23.77
CA ASP A 98 2.12 15.23 -24.62
C ASP A 98 1.66 14.43 -25.86
N SER A 99 0.58 13.67 -25.70
CA SER A 99 0.14 12.64 -26.66
C SER A 99 -1.33 12.75 -27.01
N TRP A 100 -2.07 13.63 -26.33
CA TRP A 100 -3.52 13.77 -26.43
C TRP A 100 -4.30 12.48 -26.11
N ALA A 101 -3.63 11.50 -25.49
CA ALA A 101 -4.27 10.24 -25.12
C ALA A 101 -5.37 10.49 -24.08
N THR A 102 -6.56 9.96 -24.34
CA THR A 102 -7.72 10.16 -23.46
C THR A 102 -7.61 9.32 -22.19
N LEU A 103 -7.57 10.01 -21.05
CA LEU A 103 -7.54 9.43 -19.71
C LEU A 103 -8.95 9.13 -19.19
N GLY A 104 -9.91 10.02 -19.45
CA GLY A 104 -11.31 9.87 -19.04
C GLY A 104 -12.24 10.89 -19.68
N ILE A 105 -13.55 10.66 -19.57
CA ILE A 105 -14.59 11.55 -20.08
C ILE A 105 -15.59 11.86 -18.94
N PRO A 106 -15.23 12.71 -17.97
CA PRO A 106 -16.14 13.12 -16.91
C PRO A 106 -17.15 14.18 -17.37
N ARG A 107 -18.10 14.49 -16.48
CA ARG A 107 -18.93 15.70 -16.61
C ARG A 107 -18.07 16.96 -16.50
N SER A 108 -18.57 18.05 -17.10
CA SER A 108 -17.93 19.36 -17.21
C SER A 108 -17.48 19.93 -15.86
N GLY A 109 -18.20 19.65 -14.78
CA GLY A 109 -17.88 20.11 -13.42
C GLY A 109 -16.72 19.39 -12.72
N TYR A 110 -16.18 18.30 -13.29
CA TYR A 110 -15.00 17.62 -12.73
C TYR A 110 -13.74 18.44 -12.99
N GLU A 111 -12.97 18.81 -11.97
CA GLU A 111 -11.69 19.52 -12.18
C GLU A 111 -10.52 18.62 -11.85
N VAL A 112 -9.78 18.21 -12.88
CA VAL A 112 -8.62 17.35 -12.70
C VAL A 112 -7.56 18.07 -11.86
N LEU A 113 -6.98 17.35 -10.90
CA LEU A 113 -5.84 17.85 -10.16
C LEU A 113 -4.62 17.52 -11.01
N ASP A 114 -3.94 18.54 -11.51
CA ASP A 114 -2.73 18.39 -12.28
C ASP A 114 -1.56 17.91 -11.40
N HIS A 115 -0.44 17.55 -12.04
CA HIS A 115 0.72 17.07 -11.31
C HIS A 115 1.41 18.20 -10.56
N ALA A 116 1.35 19.46 -11.01
CA ALA A 116 1.91 20.58 -10.26
C ALA A 116 1.23 20.75 -8.89
N LEU A 117 -0.09 20.65 -8.88
CA LEU A 117 -0.95 20.70 -7.71
C LEU A 117 -0.76 19.49 -6.80
N LEU A 118 -0.63 18.28 -7.37
CA LEU A 118 -0.21 17.10 -6.62
C LEU A 118 1.12 17.34 -5.89
N GLY A 119 2.08 17.98 -6.56
CA GLY A 119 3.36 18.38 -5.97
C GLY A 119 3.21 19.27 -4.75
N ARG A 120 2.35 20.30 -4.84
CA ARG A 120 2.07 21.22 -3.72
C ARG A 120 1.45 20.51 -2.52
N ILE A 121 0.64 19.47 -2.78
CA ILE A 121 -0.01 18.64 -1.75
C ILE A 121 1.01 17.76 -1.02
N ILE A 122 1.95 17.15 -1.74
CA ILE A 122 2.92 16.22 -1.14
C ILE A 122 4.22 16.91 -0.67
N ALA A 123 4.46 18.16 -1.06
CA ALA A 123 5.67 18.91 -0.70
C ALA A 123 5.98 18.89 0.81
N PRO A 124 5.02 19.07 1.74
CA PRO A 124 5.31 19.00 3.18
C PRO A 124 5.82 17.62 3.66
N VAL A 125 5.55 16.55 2.91
CA VAL A 125 6.14 15.22 3.16
C VAL A 125 7.58 15.22 2.69
N MET A 126 7.84 15.71 1.48
CA MET A 126 9.17 15.72 0.86
C MET A 126 10.16 16.65 1.58
N GLU A 127 9.66 17.75 2.15
CA GLU A 127 10.45 18.70 2.95
C GLU A 127 10.76 18.19 4.36
N ALA A 128 10.20 17.04 4.77
CA ALA A 128 10.46 16.49 6.09
C ALA A 128 11.90 15.97 6.20
N PRO A 129 12.59 16.16 7.34
CA PRO A 129 13.92 15.57 7.55
C PRO A 129 13.88 14.05 7.40
N GLY A 130 14.79 13.49 6.60
CA GLY A 130 14.86 12.06 6.32
C GLY A 130 13.85 11.55 5.28
N ALA A 131 13.14 12.45 4.59
CA ALA A 131 12.27 12.08 3.48
C ALA A 131 13.08 11.59 2.28
N LYS A 132 12.72 10.40 1.80
CA LYS A 132 13.31 9.78 0.61
C LYS A 132 12.21 9.27 -0.29
N VAL A 133 12.28 9.58 -1.57
CA VAL A 133 11.32 9.08 -2.55
C VAL A 133 11.69 7.65 -2.89
N ARG A 134 10.73 6.75 -2.72
CA ARG A 134 10.91 5.33 -3.03
C ARG A 134 10.50 5.02 -4.46
N MET A 135 9.35 5.55 -4.87
CA MET A 135 8.81 5.32 -6.21
C MET A 135 7.79 6.37 -6.62
N LEU A 136 7.72 6.61 -7.92
CA LEU A 136 6.59 7.22 -8.62
C LEU A 136 6.28 6.36 -9.84
N ARG A 137 5.00 6.06 -10.08
CA ARG A 137 4.57 5.20 -11.18
C ARG A 137 3.30 5.74 -11.83
N GLU A 138 3.31 5.70 -13.15
CA GLU A 138 2.12 5.80 -13.96
C GLU A 138 1.43 4.43 -14.04
N LEU A 139 0.11 4.41 -13.92
CA LEU A 139 -0.72 3.22 -14.03
C LEU A 139 -1.74 3.39 -15.16
N ARG A 140 -1.98 2.31 -15.90
CA ARG A 140 -3.04 2.22 -16.92
C ARG A 140 -2.95 3.35 -17.96
N GLY A 141 -1.75 3.62 -18.46
CA GLY A 141 -1.50 4.66 -19.49
C GLY A 141 -1.85 6.08 -19.04
N GLY A 142 -1.61 6.41 -17.77
CA GLY A 142 -1.77 7.77 -17.25
C GLY A 142 -3.10 8.01 -16.54
N ARG A 143 -4.02 7.04 -16.57
CA ARG A 143 -5.31 7.16 -15.88
C ARG A 143 -5.17 7.28 -14.36
N SER A 144 -4.04 6.85 -13.80
CA SER A 144 -3.70 7.09 -12.41
C SER A 144 -2.19 7.19 -12.24
N VAL A 145 -1.76 8.03 -11.32
CA VAL A 145 -0.37 8.14 -10.88
C VAL A 145 -0.31 7.81 -9.39
N MET A 146 0.71 7.08 -8.97
CA MET A 146 0.95 6.77 -7.57
C MET A 146 2.40 6.94 -7.17
N GLY A 147 2.65 7.27 -5.91
CA GLY A 147 4.00 7.35 -5.37
C GLY A 147 4.09 7.00 -3.90
N LEU A 148 5.32 6.71 -3.48
CA LEU A 148 5.70 6.40 -2.10
C LEU A 148 6.86 7.31 -1.69
N ILE A 149 6.70 7.91 -0.52
CA ILE A 149 7.74 8.68 0.16
C ILE A 149 7.97 8.02 1.51
N GLU A 150 9.22 7.70 1.81
CA GLU A 150 9.63 7.14 3.09
C GLU A 150 10.22 8.23 3.97
N LEU A 151 9.59 8.45 5.11
CA LEU A 151 10.13 9.27 6.19
C LEU A 151 10.90 8.34 7.11
N THR A 152 12.18 8.18 6.82
CA THR A 152 13.05 7.33 7.65
C THR A 152 13.68 8.18 8.73
N ARG A 153 13.42 7.81 9.98
CA ARG A 153 14.17 8.32 11.13
C ARG A 153 15.17 7.25 11.52
N GLU A 154 16.44 7.64 11.67
CA GLU A 154 17.38 6.82 12.41
C GLU A 154 16.78 6.58 13.80
N ALA A 155 16.76 5.33 14.25
CA ALA A 155 16.44 4.98 15.63
C ALA A 155 17.59 5.46 16.52
N ARG A 156 17.75 6.79 16.66
CA ARG A 156 18.73 7.33 17.59
C ARG A 156 18.18 7.13 19.00
N GLY A 157 18.62 6.04 19.62
CA GLY A 157 18.60 5.91 21.07
C GLY A 157 17.55 4.99 21.65
N PHE A 158 17.32 3.81 21.07
CA PHE A 158 16.56 2.77 21.78
C PHE A 158 17.37 1.50 21.99
N ALA A 159 17.74 1.21 23.24
CA ALA A 159 18.30 -0.04 23.74
C ALA A 159 19.03 -0.89 22.68
N GLY A 160 20.06 -0.35 22.01
CA GLY A 160 20.87 -1.11 21.05
C GLY A 160 20.19 -1.65 19.78
N ASP A 161 18.92 -1.35 19.46
CA ASP A 161 18.31 -1.72 18.16
C ASP A 161 18.77 -0.74 17.07
N PRO A 162 19.55 -1.19 16.08
CA PRO A 162 20.05 -0.33 15.00
C PRO A 162 19.01 -0.10 13.89
N SER A 163 17.84 -0.74 13.95
CA SER A 163 16.87 -0.75 12.86
C SER A 163 16.20 0.62 12.68
N PRO A 164 16.22 1.21 11.47
CA PRO A 164 15.54 2.48 11.25
C PRO A 164 14.02 2.31 11.33
N TRP A 165 13.33 3.33 11.82
CA TRP A 165 11.86 3.40 11.78
C TRP A 165 11.44 4.21 10.56
N THR A 166 10.55 3.64 9.75
CA THR A 166 10.13 4.24 8.48
C THR A 166 8.62 4.41 8.48
N LEU A 167 8.16 5.65 8.33
CA LEU A 167 6.79 5.93 7.93
C LEU A 167 6.74 6.00 6.40
N THR A 168 5.94 5.14 5.79
CA THR A 168 5.65 5.19 4.36
C THR A 168 4.42 6.05 4.14
N VAL A 169 4.56 7.17 3.43
CA VAL A 169 3.45 7.99 2.95
C VAL A 169 3.19 7.64 1.49
N GLY A 170 2.00 7.12 1.22
CA GLY A 170 1.55 6.81 -0.13
C GLY A 170 0.53 7.80 -0.64
N PHE A 171 0.61 8.11 -1.94
CA PHE A 171 -0.41 8.88 -2.63
C PHE A 171 -0.80 8.23 -3.96
N GLN A 172 -2.07 8.40 -4.35
CA GLN A 172 -2.58 7.98 -5.64
C GLN A 172 -3.55 9.02 -6.18
N ALA A 173 -3.20 9.65 -7.30
CA ALA A 173 -4.07 10.52 -8.08
C ALA A 173 -4.72 9.73 -9.22
N SER A 174 -5.99 9.97 -9.51
CA SER A 174 -6.70 9.37 -10.64
C SER A 174 -7.21 10.45 -11.57
N HIS A 175 -7.01 10.27 -12.87
CA HIS A 175 -7.33 11.24 -13.92
C HIS A 175 -8.42 10.72 -14.87
N ASP A 176 -9.06 9.61 -14.52
CA ASP A 176 -10.07 8.91 -15.33
C ASP A 176 -11.50 9.51 -15.20
N GLY A 177 -11.66 10.60 -14.46
CA GLY A 177 -12.95 11.23 -14.22
C GLY A 177 -13.81 10.57 -13.15
N LYS A 178 -13.37 9.44 -12.56
CA LYS A 178 -14.12 8.69 -11.53
C LYS A 178 -13.39 8.63 -10.19
N GLY A 179 -12.06 8.70 -10.22
CA GLY A 179 -11.25 8.63 -9.02
C GLY A 179 -11.09 9.96 -8.28
N SER A 180 -10.12 9.96 -7.36
CA SER A 180 -9.78 11.05 -6.45
C SER A 180 -8.29 10.99 -6.17
N LEU A 181 -7.74 12.06 -5.60
CA LEU A 181 -6.45 11.98 -4.95
C LEU A 181 -6.62 11.32 -3.58
N LYS A 182 -5.88 10.25 -3.33
CA LYS A 182 -5.83 9.54 -2.06
C LYS A 182 -4.46 9.72 -1.45
N VAL A 183 -4.40 10.04 -0.16
CA VAL A 183 -3.15 10.15 0.60
C VAL A 183 -3.30 9.33 1.88
N TRP A 184 -2.28 8.57 2.24
CA TRP A 184 -2.32 7.71 3.42
C TRP A 184 -0.93 7.45 4.01
N GLY A 185 -0.89 7.13 5.31
CA GLY A 185 0.32 6.78 6.04
C GLY A 185 0.29 5.32 6.51
N SER A 186 1.42 4.62 6.38
CA SER A 186 1.59 3.24 6.84
C SER A 186 2.95 3.05 7.50
N ALA A 187 2.98 2.32 8.63
CA ALA A 187 4.22 1.87 9.26
C ALA A 187 4.86 0.66 8.55
N GLU A 188 4.22 0.12 7.51
CA GLU A 188 4.78 -0.94 6.68
C GLU A 188 5.65 -0.34 5.57
N ARG A 189 6.80 -0.95 5.30
CA ARG A 189 7.59 -0.69 4.09
C ARG A 189 6.97 -1.42 2.92
N LEU A 190 6.70 -0.71 1.83
CA LEU A 190 6.07 -1.29 0.65
C LEU A 190 7.09 -1.44 -0.46
N TRP A 191 7.14 -2.64 -1.03
CA TRP A 191 8.10 -2.99 -2.06
C TRP A 191 7.45 -3.13 -3.43
N CYS A 192 6.19 -3.58 -3.48
CA CYS A 192 5.48 -3.81 -4.74
C CYS A 192 4.03 -3.30 -4.71
N THR A 193 3.50 -3.00 -5.90
CA THR A 193 2.12 -2.51 -6.11
C THR A 193 1.05 -3.48 -5.58
N ASN A 194 1.36 -4.77 -5.42
CA ASN A 194 0.42 -5.76 -4.86
C ASN A 194 0.10 -5.49 -3.38
N GLN A 195 1.02 -4.87 -2.64
CA GLN A 195 0.82 -4.52 -1.23
C GLN A 195 -0.02 -3.23 -1.06
N TRP A 196 -0.14 -2.43 -2.12
CA TRP A 196 -0.77 -1.11 -2.12
C TRP A 196 -2.19 -1.12 -1.55
N ASN A 197 -3.04 -2.00 -2.07
CA ASN A 197 -4.46 -2.05 -1.67
C ASN A 197 -4.62 -2.51 -0.21
N ALA A 198 -3.74 -3.39 0.27
CA ALA A 198 -3.77 -3.83 1.66
C ALA A 198 -3.33 -2.71 2.60
N ALA A 199 -2.21 -2.03 2.29
CA ALA A 199 -1.72 -0.90 3.05
C ALA A 199 -2.75 0.25 3.10
N MET A 200 -3.38 0.57 1.97
CA MET A 200 -4.42 1.59 1.90
C MET A 200 -5.64 1.25 2.78
N ARG A 201 -6.11 -0.01 2.76
CA ARG A 201 -7.23 -0.45 3.62
C ARG A 201 -6.88 -0.37 5.10
N ARG A 202 -5.67 -0.79 5.49
CA ARG A 202 -5.20 -0.69 6.87
C ARG A 202 -5.10 0.75 7.33
N SER A 203 -4.49 1.60 6.50
CA SER A 203 -4.39 3.04 6.77
C SER A 203 -5.78 3.66 6.96
N ARG A 204 -6.78 3.23 6.17
CA ARG A 204 -8.17 3.66 6.32
C ARG A 204 -8.80 3.20 7.62
N ALA A 205 -8.60 1.96 8.02
CA ALA A 205 -9.08 1.45 9.30
C ALA A 205 -8.42 2.18 10.50
N ALA A 206 -7.16 2.60 10.35
CA ALA A 206 -6.41 3.33 11.36
C ALA A 206 -6.68 4.86 11.35
N GLY A 207 -7.53 5.38 10.47
CA GLY A 207 -7.78 6.82 10.36
C GLY A 207 -6.65 7.63 9.68
N HIS A 208 -5.65 6.96 9.11
CA HIS A 208 -4.52 7.54 8.39
C HIS A 208 -4.74 7.54 6.87
N PHE A 209 -5.98 7.72 6.40
CA PHE A 209 -6.33 7.70 4.97
C PHE A 209 -7.31 8.82 4.62
N TYR A 210 -7.04 9.50 3.52
CA TYR A 210 -7.77 10.69 3.14
C TYR A 210 -8.02 10.72 1.64
N THR A 211 -9.16 11.30 1.29
CA THR A 211 -9.63 11.42 -0.09
C THR A 211 -9.90 12.88 -0.42
N ILE A 212 -9.26 13.36 -1.47
CA ILE A 212 -9.40 14.70 -2.02
C ILE A 212 -10.09 14.60 -3.40
N LYS A 213 -11.23 15.27 -3.55
CA LYS A 213 -12.07 15.18 -4.76
C LYS A 213 -11.59 16.15 -5.83
N HIS A 214 -11.77 15.80 -7.09
CA HIS A 214 -11.52 16.65 -8.25
C HIS A 214 -12.60 17.72 -8.43
N THR A 215 -12.47 18.86 -7.75
CA THR A 215 -13.47 19.95 -7.71
C THR A 215 -12.84 21.34 -7.81
N LYS A 216 -13.62 22.37 -8.18
CA LYS A 216 -13.16 23.77 -8.31
C LYS A 216 -12.51 24.37 -7.06
N SER A 217 -12.86 23.93 -5.85
CA SER A 217 -12.26 24.38 -4.58
C SER A 217 -10.93 23.69 -4.27
N ALA A 218 -10.12 23.40 -5.29
CA ALA A 218 -8.90 22.63 -5.15
C ALA A 218 -7.89 23.27 -4.18
N LEU A 219 -7.91 24.60 -4.04
CA LEU A 219 -7.07 25.33 -3.08
C LEU A 219 -7.40 25.01 -1.61
N ASP A 220 -8.69 24.98 -1.24
CA ASP A 220 -9.10 24.59 0.12
C ASP A 220 -8.72 23.14 0.41
N GLN A 221 -8.72 22.30 -0.63
CA GLN A 221 -8.30 20.92 -0.53
C GLN A 221 -6.78 20.75 -0.40
N ILE A 222 -5.98 21.66 -0.98
CA ILE A 222 -4.53 21.70 -0.71
C ILE A 222 -4.30 21.94 0.77
N GLU A 223 -4.99 22.91 1.37
CA GLU A 223 -4.79 23.22 2.78
C GLU A 223 -5.20 22.06 3.68
N GLN A 224 -6.32 21.40 3.36
CA GLN A 224 -6.72 20.15 4.02
C GLN A 224 -5.68 19.04 3.87
N ALA A 225 -5.07 18.92 2.68
CA ALA A 225 -4.04 17.92 2.40
C ALA A 225 -2.71 18.22 3.12
N ARG A 226 -2.32 19.50 3.21
CA ARG A 226 -1.15 19.96 3.97
C ARG A 226 -1.37 19.71 5.46
N HIS A 227 -2.53 20.10 5.99
CA HIS A 227 -2.92 19.83 7.36
C HIS A 227 -2.89 18.34 7.66
N LEU A 228 -3.43 17.52 6.76
CA LEU A 228 -3.36 16.07 6.83
C LEU A 228 -1.92 15.57 6.95
N VAL A 229 -1.05 15.95 6.02
CA VAL A 229 0.34 15.47 6.04
C VAL A 229 1.01 15.87 7.36
N SER A 230 0.70 17.05 7.89
CA SER A 230 1.13 17.49 9.21
C SER A 230 0.57 16.63 10.34
N VAL A 231 -0.71 16.24 10.29
CA VAL A 231 -1.32 15.29 11.26
C VAL A 231 -0.62 13.93 11.20
N LEU A 232 -0.46 13.33 10.01
CA LEU A 232 0.23 12.04 9.86
C LEU A 232 1.65 12.06 10.43
N ARG A 233 2.36 13.17 10.24
CA ARG A 233 3.70 13.37 10.82
C ARG A 233 3.65 13.47 12.33
N ARG A 234 2.74 14.28 12.89
CA ARG A 234 2.57 14.42 14.35
C ARG A 234 2.18 13.10 15.01
N ASP A 235 1.25 12.36 14.42
CA ASP A 235 0.82 11.06 14.92
C ASP A 235 1.99 10.08 14.92
N PHE A 236 2.83 10.10 13.89
CA PHE A 236 4.01 9.26 13.82
C PHE A 236 5.10 9.67 14.82
N ASP A 237 5.33 10.97 15.01
CA ASP A 237 6.24 11.46 16.06
C ASP A 237 5.71 11.06 17.46
N GLY A 238 4.39 11.07 17.67
CA GLY A 238 3.74 10.55 18.88
C GLY A 238 3.98 9.06 19.06
N PHE A 239 3.73 8.27 18.01
CA PHE A 239 4.01 6.83 17.99
C PHE A 239 5.46 6.50 18.34
N LEU A 240 6.43 7.25 17.78
CA LEU A 240 7.84 7.07 18.10
C LEU A 240 8.14 7.38 19.58
N LYS A 241 7.52 8.42 20.16
CA LYS A 241 7.67 8.77 21.58
C LYS A 241 7.04 7.73 22.50
N ASP A 242 5.86 7.22 22.18
CA ASP A 242 5.19 6.19 22.97
C ASP A 242 6.00 4.90 22.96
N ARG A 243 6.56 4.57 21.79
CA ARG A 243 7.49 3.45 21.65
C ARG A 243 8.76 3.68 22.46
N GLU A 244 9.33 4.89 22.39
CA GLU A 244 10.48 5.27 23.20
C GLU A 244 10.19 5.11 24.70
N ALA A 245 9.01 5.53 25.16
CA ALA A 245 8.60 5.34 26.54
C ALA A 245 8.52 3.85 26.92
N LEU A 246 7.95 3.00 26.06
CA LEU A 246 7.80 1.58 26.33
C LEU A 246 9.11 0.87 26.59
N HIS A 247 10.18 1.15 25.82
CA HIS A 247 11.46 0.53 26.14
C HIS A 247 12.37 1.25 27.14
N ARG A 248 11.91 2.38 27.69
CA ARG A 248 12.48 2.92 28.94
C ARG A 248 11.96 2.20 30.17
N MET A 249 10.90 1.39 30.04
CA MET A 249 10.32 0.61 31.13
C MET A 249 11.04 -0.75 31.24
N PRO A 250 11.91 -0.96 32.25
CA PRO A 250 12.61 -2.22 32.42
C PRO A 250 11.64 -3.32 32.87
N VAL A 251 11.88 -4.55 32.43
CA VAL A 251 11.20 -5.74 32.96
C VAL A 251 12.24 -6.77 33.40
N THR A 252 11.84 -7.67 34.28
CA THR A 252 12.65 -8.80 34.74
C THR A 252 12.44 -10.01 33.85
N ARG A 253 13.35 -11.00 33.94
CA ARG A 253 13.17 -12.30 33.27
C ARG A 253 11.88 -13.00 33.72
N ALA A 254 11.51 -12.85 34.99
CA ALA A 254 10.27 -13.41 35.54
C ALA A 254 9.03 -12.74 34.94
N GLN A 255 9.01 -11.40 34.84
CA GLN A 255 7.93 -10.66 34.16
C GLN A 255 7.82 -11.04 32.68
N ARG A 256 8.94 -11.23 31.97
CA ARG A 256 8.92 -11.74 30.59
C ARG A 256 8.29 -13.13 30.49
N GLU A 257 8.60 -14.03 31.42
CA GLU A 257 8.00 -15.37 31.43
C GLU A 257 6.48 -15.29 31.72
N GLN A 258 6.08 -14.47 32.70
CA GLN A 258 4.66 -14.19 32.96
C GLN A 258 3.96 -13.61 31.72
N PHE A 259 4.61 -12.72 30.99
CA PHE A 259 4.08 -12.18 29.73
C PHE A 259 3.82 -13.30 28.70
N ILE A 260 4.76 -14.23 28.52
CA ILE A 260 4.61 -15.37 27.61
C ILE A 260 3.40 -16.22 28.01
N GLU A 261 3.23 -16.50 29.30
CA GLU A 261 2.10 -17.28 29.81
C GLU A 261 0.75 -16.58 29.63
N ARG A 262 0.70 -15.26 29.85
CA ARG A 262 -0.51 -14.46 29.66
C ARG A 262 -0.86 -14.28 28.18
N MET A 263 0.12 -14.13 27.30
CA MET A 263 -0.13 -13.99 25.86
C MET A 263 -0.55 -15.30 25.21
N VAL A 264 0.00 -16.42 25.69
CA VAL A 264 -0.27 -17.77 25.17
C VAL A 264 -0.81 -18.63 26.31
N GLN A 265 -2.11 -18.49 26.56
CA GLN A 265 -2.81 -19.16 27.66
C GLN A 265 -3.11 -20.63 27.35
N LEU A 266 -3.08 -21.45 28.40
CA LEU A 266 -3.64 -22.79 28.36
C LEU A 266 -5.18 -22.73 28.20
N PRO A 267 -5.81 -23.77 27.64
CA PRO A 267 -7.26 -23.90 27.66
C PRO A 267 -7.81 -23.82 29.10
N GLU A 268 -9.01 -23.28 29.30
CA GLU A 268 -9.63 -23.18 30.63
C GLU A 268 -9.74 -24.55 31.32
N GLN A 269 -10.00 -25.60 30.54
CA GLN A 269 -10.11 -26.98 31.04
C GLN A 269 -8.76 -27.68 31.21
N ALA A 270 -7.62 -27.00 31.05
CA ALA A 270 -6.31 -27.66 31.03
C ALA A 270 -6.01 -28.50 32.28
N ALA A 271 -6.55 -28.12 33.44
CA ALA A 271 -6.41 -28.88 34.69
C ALA A 271 -7.06 -30.27 34.64
N GLU A 272 -8.06 -30.46 33.78
CA GLU A 272 -8.80 -31.71 33.58
C GLU A 272 -8.26 -32.53 32.40
N MET A 273 -7.32 -31.95 31.63
CA MET A 273 -6.75 -32.56 30.44
C MET A 273 -5.50 -33.36 30.80
N LYS A 274 -5.18 -34.38 29.98
CA LYS A 274 -3.92 -35.10 30.10
C LYS A 274 -2.76 -34.19 29.71
N GLU A 275 -1.62 -34.36 30.37
CA GLU A 275 -0.41 -33.56 30.12
C GLU A 275 0.08 -33.68 28.66
N ASP A 276 -0.15 -34.83 28.01
CA ASP A 276 0.20 -35.09 26.61
C ASP A 276 -0.88 -34.64 25.59
N ASP A 277 -1.96 -33.98 26.03
CA ASP A 277 -3.01 -33.50 25.14
C ASP A 277 -2.43 -32.54 24.09
N TYR A 278 -2.80 -32.75 22.83
CA TYR A 278 -2.27 -31.99 21.71
C TYR A 278 -2.53 -30.48 21.83
N ARG A 279 -3.58 -30.04 22.54
CA ARG A 279 -3.88 -28.62 22.79
C ARG A 279 -2.90 -28.01 23.78
N ILE A 280 -2.56 -28.74 24.84
CA ILE A 280 -1.54 -28.34 25.83
C ILE A 280 -0.17 -28.29 25.13
N ARG A 281 0.20 -29.35 24.41
CA ARG A 281 1.46 -29.38 23.63
C ARG A 281 1.56 -28.20 22.67
N ARG A 282 0.48 -27.86 21.95
CA ARG A 282 0.45 -26.72 21.02
C ARG A 282 0.66 -25.38 21.71
N VAL A 283 0.16 -25.21 22.94
CA VAL A 283 0.41 -24.00 23.75
C VAL A 283 1.88 -23.92 24.12
N HIS A 284 2.49 -25.02 24.58
CA HIS A 284 3.92 -25.07 24.88
C HIS A 284 4.78 -24.78 23.65
N GLU A 285 4.49 -25.41 22.50
CA GLU A 285 5.17 -25.14 21.23
C GLU A 285 5.10 -23.65 20.86
N ARG A 286 3.93 -23.02 21.02
CA ARG A 286 3.75 -21.59 20.72
C ARG A 286 4.50 -20.69 21.71
N ARG A 287 4.58 -21.06 22.99
CA ARG A 287 5.42 -20.37 24.00
C ARG A 287 6.90 -20.50 23.66
N ASP A 288 7.34 -21.68 23.21
CA ASP A 288 8.73 -21.91 22.78
C ASP A 288 9.10 -21.09 21.55
N VAL A 289 8.19 -20.93 20.59
CA VAL A 289 8.39 -19.99 19.47
C VAL A 289 8.60 -18.57 20.00
N LEU A 290 7.80 -18.11 20.95
CA LEU A 290 7.94 -16.77 21.52
C LEU A 290 9.25 -16.61 22.30
N ARG A 291 9.67 -17.63 23.07
CA ARG A 291 11.00 -17.65 23.71
C ARG A 291 12.13 -17.62 22.68
N GLY A 292 11.97 -18.34 21.57
CA GLY A 292 12.90 -18.34 20.46
C GLY A 292 13.02 -16.96 19.80
N ILE A 293 11.93 -16.22 19.64
CA ILE A 293 11.93 -14.84 19.15
C ILE A 293 12.75 -13.93 20.09
N PHE A 294 12.56 -14.02 21.41
CA PHE A 294 13.38 -13.24 22.36
C PHE A 294 14.89 -13.56 22.29
N ALA A 295 15.27 -14.75 21.80
CA ALA A 295 16.65 -15.17 21.62
C ALA A 295 17.17 -14.96 20.19
N SER A 296 16.35 -14.46 19.27
CA SER A 296 16.70 -14.30 17.87
C SER A 296 17.58 -13.07 17.63
N SER A 297 18.13 -12.97 16.43
CA SER A 297 18.84 -11.78 15.97
C SER A 297 17.92 -10.57 15.76
N THR A 298 16.60 -10.76 15.60
CA THR A 298 15.65 -9.65 15.43
C THR A 298 15.45 -8.87 16.73
N MET A 299 15.65 -9.52 17.88
CA MET A 299 15.57 -8.92 19.22
C MET A 299 16.95 -8.60 19.82
N ALA A 300 18.01 -8.70 19.02
CA ALA A 300 19.35 -8.37 19.48
C ALA A 300 19.45 -6.88 19.83
N GLY A 301 19.96 -6.58 21.02
CA GLY A 301 20.12 -5.21 21.52
C GLY A 301 18.98 -4.76 22.43
N VAL A 302 17.71 -5.02 22.06
CA VAL A 302 16.47 -4.43 22.61
C VAL A 302 16.31 -4.53 24.15
N GLY A 303 17.03 -5.45 24.79
CA GLY A 303 17.10 -5.59 26.25
C GLY A 303 15.82 -6.17 26.87
N LEU A 304 15.77 -6.19 28.21
CA LEU A 304 14.57 -6.62 28.95
C LEU A 304 13.70 -5.40 29.26
N THR A 305 12.80 -5.09 28.34
CA THR A 305 11.95 -3.90 28.41
C THR A 305 10.52 -4.20 28.01
N ALA A 306 9.56 -3.36 28.40
CA ALA A 306 8.16 -3.53 27.98
C ALA A 306 8.01 -3.46 26.46
N GLY A 307 8.79 -2.59 25.79
CA GLY A 307 8.87 -2.53 24.33
C GLY A 307 9.31 -3.85 23.69
N ALA A 308 10.33 -4.53 24.25
CA ALA A 308 10.75 -5.85 23.77
C ALA A 308 9.61 -6.90 23.84
N LEU A 309 8.76 -6.84 24.89
CA LEU A 309 7.61 -7.75 25.01
C LEU A 309 6.59 -7.54 23.87
N VAL A 310 6.28 -6.28 23.58
CA VAL A 310 5.34 -5.91 22.51
C VAL A 310 5.88 -6.29 21.13
N GLU A 311 7.17 -6.08 20.88
CA GLU A 311 7.84 -6.45 19.64
C GLU A 311 7.82 -7.96 19.38
N ALA A 312 8.23 -8.76 20.37
CA ALA A 312 8.23 -10.20 20.26
C ALA A 312 6.83 -10.78 20.03
N ALA A 313 5.80 -10.20 20.68
CA ALA A 313 4.41 -10.56 20.42
C ALA A 313 3.95 -10.17 19.00
N GLY A 314 4.40 -9.02 18.50
CA GLY A 314 4.19 -8.60 17.12
C GLY A 314 4.75 -9.62 16.12
N GLU A 315 6.01 -10.01 16.31
CA GLU A 315 6.68 -11.01 15.47
C GLU A 315 5.97 -12.38 15.53
N LEU A 316 5.53 -12.81 16.72
CA LEU A 316 4.77 -14.05 16.89
C LEU A 316 3.40 -14.03 16.17
N SER A 317 2.75 -12.86 16.14
CA SER A 317 1.49 -12.64 15.43
C SER A 317 1.68 -12.71 13.91
N ASP A 318 2.75 -12.06 13.42
CA ASP A 318 3.00 -11.91 11.99
C ASP A 318 3.60 -13.18 11.38
N TRP A 319 4.50 -13.86 12.11
CA TRP A 319 5.34 -14.94 11.58
C TRP A 319 5.24 -16.27 12.33
N GLY A 320 4.90 -16.25 13.63
CA GLY A 320 5.00 -17.45 14.46
C GLY A 320 3.99 -18.57 14.18
N GLY A 321 3.05 -18.38 13.25
CA GLY A 321 1.98 -19.35 12.96
C GLY A 321 2.27 -20.20 11.73
N ARG A 322 1.82 -21.48 11.74
CA ARG A 322 1.74 -22.31 10.53
C ARG A 322 0.92 -21.57 9.47
N GLN A 323 1.50 -21.39 8.28
CA GLN A 323 0.92 -20.64 7.17
C GLN A 323 -0.10 -21.50 6.41
N THR A 324 -1.17 -21.95 7.07
CA THR A 324 -2.31 -22.54 6.35
C THR A 324 -3.15 -21.43 5.72
N VAL A 325 -3.77 -21.70 4.56
CA VAL A 325 -4.61 -20.74 3.83
C VAL A 325 -5.73 -20.22 4.74
N ASP A 326 -6.44 -21.10 5.45
CA ASP A 326 -7.50 -20.73 6.39
C ASP A 326 -7.00 -19.92 7.58
N GLY A 327 -5.82 -20.26 8.11
CA GLY A 327 -5.19 -19.51 9.19
C GLY A 327 -4.81 -18.10 8.75
N ARG A 328 -4.41 -17.92 7.49
CA ARG A 328 -4.09 -16.61 6.90
C ARG A 328 -5.34 -15.77 6.66
N ILE A 329 -6.43 -16.38 6.19
CA ILE A 329 -7.74 -15.73 6.00
C ILE A 329 -8.30 -15.25 7.35
N ARG A 330 -8.33 -16.12 8.36
CA ARG A 330 -8.88 -15.80 9.69
C ARG A 330 -8.09 -14.69 10.39
N ARG A 331 -6.76 -14.77 10.38
CA ARG A 331 -5.91 -13.69 10.91
C ARG A 331 -6.16 -12.39 10.14
N SER A 332 -6.11 -12.42 8.81
CA SER A 332 -6.22 -11.22 7.98
C SER A 332 -7.60 -10.55 8.02
N LEU A 333 -8.68 -11.28 8.30
CA LEU A 333 -10.05 -10.76 8.24
C LEU A 333 -10.68 -10.51 9.61
N LEU A 334 -10.30 -11.25 10.66
CA LEU A 334 -11.04 -11.25 11.94
C LEU A 334 -10.20 -10.84 13.16
N GLU A 335 -8.88 -11.04 13.16
CA GLU A 335 -8.10 -11.06 14.43
C GLU A 335 -6.90 -10.09 14.50
N GLN A 336 -6.58 -9.32 13.45
CA GLN A 336 -5.29 -8.59 13.39
C GLN A 336 -5.06 -7.56 14.50
N ASN A 337 -6.11 -7.00 15.11
CA ASN A 337 -5.96 -5.90 16.08
C ASN A 337 -6.02 -6.33 17.56
N THR A 338 -6.67 -7.46 17.89
CA THR A 338 -6.89 -7.81 19.31
C THR A 338 -5.64 -8.36 19.98
N PHE A 339 -4.84 -9.16 19.27
CA PHE A 339 -3.64 -9.77 19.84
C PHE A 339 -2.55 -8.74 20.16
N LYS A 340 -2.26 -7.81 19.25
CA LYS A 340 -1.23 -6.76 19.45
C LYS A 340 -1.66 -5.75 20.52
N MET A 341 -2.95 -5.40 20.58
CA MET A 341 -3.49 -4.54 21.65
C MET A 341 -3.41 -5.21 23.03
N ARG A 342 -3.72 -6.50 23.11
CA ARG A 342 -3.53 -7.28 24.34
C ARG A 342 -2.06 -7.30 24.77
N ALA A 343 -1.14 -7.51 23.83
CA ALA A 343 0.30 -7.48 24.12
C ALA A 343 0.72 -6.16 24.74
N MET A 344 0.23 -5.03 24.21
CA MET A 344 0.48 -3.71 24.79
C MET A 344 -0.01 -3.62 26.23
N HIS A 345 -1.25 -4.04 26.49
CA HIS A 345 -1.86 -3.98 27.81
C HIS A 345 -1.09 -4.84 28.84
N GLU A 346 -0.75 -6.08 28.48
CA GLU A 346 0.01 -6.98 29.37
C GLU A 346 1.43 -6.49 29.63
N ALA A 347 2.10 -5.93 28.60
CA ALA A 347 3.43 -5.38 28.75
C ALA A 347 3.44 -4.19 29.72
N LEU A 348 2.48 -3.28 29.59
CA LEU A 348 2.32 -2.14 30.50
C LEU A 348 1.99 -2.61 31.93
N ALA A 349 1.08 -3.57 32.08
CA ALA A 349 0.68 -4.10 33.39
C ALA A 349 1.82 -4.81 34.12
N LEU A 350 2.77 -5.40 33.39
CA LEU A 350 3.94 -6.06 33.98
C LEU A 350 5.09 -5.10 34.24
N ALA A 351 5.15 -3.95 33.58
CA ALA A 351 6.23 -2.98 33.69
C ALA A 351 5.92 -1.80 34.63
N ALA A 352 4.64 -1.64 35.03
CA ALA A 352 4.21 -0.81 36.15
C ALA A 352 4.65 -1.42 37.49
#